data_AF-A0A218QUX3-F1
#
_entry.id   AF-A0A218QUX3-F1
#
_cell.length_a   1.000
_cell.length_b   1.000
_cell.length_c   1.000
_cell.angle_alpha   90.00
_cell.angle_beta   90.00
_cell.angle_gamma   90.00
#
_symmetry.space_group_name_H-M   'P 1'
#
loop_
_entity.id
_entity.type
_entity.pdbx_description
1 polymer ?
#
loop_
_entity_poly.entity_id
_entity_poly.type
_entity_poly.pdbx_seq_one_letter_code
_entity_poly.pdbx_strand_id
1 'polypeptide(L)'
;MLITLLLIAIVVLLIVFIQTKLEQAKLRKRFHKYDGLLNKEEFEEKLDLNINLKQVELDKLVRTQEKLKVQIRNLQQKLSEVEEDEYVQSFGFYKSKYNFDTSEKYKLQFNHIRERQKVMIKKNTAAICHVPWEVEGSKRKGEKMTNDFLKLLLRAFNGECDVAVAKVRYDNVKSLETRINKTFEALNKLSEVNRSEITREYLNLKLQELYLAHEFQEKKQEEREEQRRIQEQMREEQRALREIEKAKEEAEKEVKRREQALQQARQEVEQAVGKQKEKLEFKIQQLMQQLEEARANEQRAISRAQMTKSGHIYVVSNIGSFGYDVYKIGMTRRLDPNERVRELSGAAVPFPFDVHAIIFSENAPETENLLHQYLRDKSVNKVNERKEFFRVSLDEIASALEKIAKKTQSVNKAEIEFTKIAEAEQYRKTLAIERGETQPSESTYTPSWDEDEEEQEEDE
;
A
#
# COMPACT_ATOMS: atom_id res chain seq x y z
N MET A 1 73.84 -40.25 -99.21
CA MET A 1 74.14 -40.10 -97.75
C MET A 1 73.17 -39.18 -97.01
N LEU A 2 72.73 -38.04 -97.57
CA LEU A 2 71.76 -37.15 -96.92
C LEU A 2 70.36 -37.76 -96.72
N ILE A 3 69.84 -38.51 -97.70
CA ILE A 3 68.49 -39.10 -97.64
C ILE A 3 68.36 -40.15 -96.52
N THR A 4 69.40 -40.96 -96.31
CA THR A 4 69.42 -42.00 -95.27
C THR A 4 69.48 -41.41 -93.86
N LEU A 5 70.23 -40.31 -93.66
CA LEU A 5 70.27 -39.60 -92.38
C LEU A 5 68.92 -38.91 -92.05
N LEU A 6 68.24 -38.37 -93.07
CA LEU A 6 66.92 -37.75 -92.91
C LEU A 6 65.85 -38.79 -92.53
N LEU A 7 65.90 -39.98 -93.12
CA LEU A 7 64.97 -41.08 -92.83
C LEU A 7 65.15 -41.62 -91.41
N ILE A 8 66.39 -41.74 -90.94
CA ILE A 8 66.70 -42.12 -89.56
C ILE A 8 66.22 -41.03 -88.58
N ALA A 9 66.44 -39.75 -88.88
CA ALA A 9 65.97 -38.65 -88.04
C ALA A 9 64.43 -38.60 -87.92
N ILE A 10 63.71 -38.88 -89.01
CA ILE A 10 62.24 -38.97 -89.01
C ILE A 10 61.77 -40.14 -88.14
N VAL A 11 62.41 -41.31 -88.24
CA VAL A 11 62.07 -42.48 -87.41
C VAL A 11 62.34 -42.22 -85.93
N VAL A 12 63.46 -41.57 -85.59
CA VAL A 12 63.77 -41.19 -84.21
C VAL A 12 62.74 -40.18 -83.68
N LEU A 13 62.37 -39.17 -84.47
CA LEU A 13 61.31 -38.22 -84.10
C LEU A 13 59.95 -38.92 -83.91
N LEU A 14 59.63 -39.90 -84.74
CA LEU A 14 58.41 -40.71 -84.60
C LEU A 14 58.42 -41.55 -83.32
N ILE A 15 59.55 -42.17 -82.98
CA ILE A 15 59.71 -42.95 -81.74
C ILE A 15 59.59 -42.03 -80.52
N VAL A 16 60.25 -40.87 -80.54
CA VAL A 16 60.13 -39.86 -79.46
C VAL A 16 58.69 -39.35 -79.34
N PHE A 17 58.01 -39.12 -80.47
CA PHE A 17 56.60 -38.73 -80.48
C PHE A 17 55.68 -39.80 -79.90
N ILE A 18 55.92 -41.08 -80.21
CA ILE A 18 55.17 -42.20 -79.66
C ILE A 18 55.45 -42.37 -78.16
N GLN A 19 56.71 -42.25 -77.74
CA GLN A 19 57.10 -42.32 -76.33
C GLN A 19 56.49 -41.17 -75.51
N THR A 20 56.53 -39.95 -76.01
CA THR A 20 55.89 -38.78 -75.36
C THR A 20 54.37 -38.92 -75.29
N LYS A 21 53.72 -39.45 -76.35
CA LYS A 21 52.28 -39.79 -76.32
C LYS A 21 51.96 -40.88 -75.30
N LEU A 22 52.79 -41.91 -75.18
CA LEU A 22 52.64 -42.98 -74.19
C LEU A 22 52.86 -42.48 -72.76
N GLU A 23 53.84 -41.62 -72.52
CA GLU A 23 54.03 -40.98 -71.23
C GLU A 23 52.87 -40.06 -70.89
N GLN A 24 52.38 -39.24 -71.83
CA GLN A 24 51.18 -38.42 -71.63
C GLN A 24 49.95 -39.28 -71.31
N ALA A 25 49.79 -40.44 -71.96
CA ALA A 25 48.69 -41.36 -71.67
C ALA A 25 48.82 -42.03 -70.29
N LYS A 26 50.03 -42.40 -69.86
CA LYS A 26 50.30 -42.92 -68.51
C LYS A 26 50.10 -41.85 -67.45
N LEU A 27 50.52 -40.62 -67.72
CA LEU A 27 50.35 -39.47 -66.83
C LEU A 27 48.86 -39.15 -66.69
N ARG A 28 48.10 -39.11 -67.80
CA ARG A 28 46.63 -38.99 -67.77
C ARG A 28 45.96 -40.08 -66.96
N LYS A 29 46.39 -41.35 -67.11
CA LYS A 29 45.86 -42.45 -66.27
C LYS A 29 46.20 -42.31 -64.78
N ARG A 30 47.39 -41.79 -64.44
CA ARG A 30 47.74 -41.49 -63.04
C ARG A 30 46.90 -40.33 -62.50
N PHE A 31 46.67 -39.28 -63.29
CA PHE A 31 45.81 -38.15 -62.94
C PHE A 31 44.32 -38.51 -62.83
N HIS A 32 43.84 -39.53 -63.55
CA HIS A 32 42.47 -40.02 -63.43
C HIS A 32 42.14 -40.56 -62.02
N LYS A 33 43.15 -41.02 -61.26
CA LYS A 33 43.00 -41.40 -59.84
C LYS A 33 42.77 -40.17 -58.93
N TYR A 34 43.15 -38.99 -59.39
CA TYR A 34 43.05 -37.71 -58.68
C TYR A 34 41.89 -36.83 -59.19
N ASP A 35 41.11 -37.26 -60.18
CA ASP A 35 39.90 -36.53 -60.65
C ASP A 35 38.85 -36.35 -59.53
N GLY A 36 38.88 -37.21 -58.49
CA GLY A 36 38.04 -37.07 -57.29
C GLY A 36 38.48 -35.97 -56.31
N LEU A 37 39.67 -35.38 -56.45
CA LEU A 37 40.14 -34.29 -55.59
C LEU A 37 39.68 -32.90 -56.06
N LEU A 38 39.37 -32.73 -57.35
CA LEU A 38 38.64 -31.56 -57.88
C LEU A 38 37.21 -31.47 -57.31
N ASN A 39 36.72 -32.56 -56.74
CA ASN A 39 35.42 -32.65 -56.08
C ASN A 39 35.41 -32.05 -54.67
N LYS A 40 36.58 -31.65 -54.13
CA LYS A 40 36.68 -31.03 -52.81
C LYS A 40 36.24 -29.57 -52.84
N GLU A 41 36.60 -28.83 -53.89
CA GLU A 41 36.16 -27.44 -54.08
C GLU A 41 34.65 -27.37 -54.32
N GLU A 42 34.07 -28.25 -55.15
CA GLU A 42 32.61 -28.34 -55.32
C GLU A 42 31.88 -28.77 -54.03
N PHE A 43 32.51 -29.59 -53.19
CA PHE A 43 31.95 -29.99 -51.90
C PHE A 43 32.03 -28.86 -50.87
N GLU A 44 33.14 -28.11 -50.85
CA GLU A 44 33.33 -26.91 -50.03
C GLU A 44 32.31 -25.83 -50.43
N GLU A 45 32.09 -25.58 -51.73
CA GLU A 45 31.05 -24.66 -52.21
C GLU A 45 29.62 -25.12 -51.80
N LYS A 46 29.32 -26.42 -51.88
CA LYS A 46 28.03 -26.96 -51.42
C LYS A 46 27.87 -26.85 -49.90
N LEU A 47 28.96 -27.02 -49.15
CA LEU A 47 28.96 -26.89 -47.70
C LEU A 47 28.74 -25.42 -47.30
N ASP A 48 29.45 -24.49 -47.92
CA ASP A 48 29.29 -23.05 -47.70
C ASP A 48 27.90 -22.56 -48.10
N LEU A 49 27.33 -23.08 -49.19
CA LEU A 49 25.95 -22.79 -49.56
C LEU A 49 24.97 -23.29 -48.49
N ASN A 50 25.18 -24.49 -47.95
CA ASN A 50 24.32 -25.06 -46.92
C ASN A 50 24.47 -24.32 -45.58
N ILE A 51 25.70 -23.95 -45.21
CA ILE A 51 25.98 -23.11 -44.03
C ILE A 51 25.28 -21.76 -44.17
N ASN A 52 25.39 -21.09 -45.32
CA ASN A 52 24.71 -19.82 -45.57
C ASN A 52 23.18 -19.96 -45.54
N LEU A 53 22.62 -21.03 -46.13
CA LEU A 53 21.18 -21.31 -46.06
C LEU A 53 20.73 -21.52 -44.61
N LYS A 54 21.50 -22.27 -43.82
CA LYS A 54 21.23 -22.50 -42.39
C LYS A 54 21.40 -21.23 -41.56
N GLN A 55 22.36 -20.37 -41.89
CA GLN A 55 22.55 -19.06 -41.25
C GLN A 55 21.33 -18.17 -41.50
N VAL A 56 20.82 -18.13 -42.73
CA VAL A 56 19.62 -17.37 -43.09
C VAL A 56 18.36 -17.94 -42.41
N GLU A 57 18.24 -19.25 -42.27
CA GLU A 57 17.18 -19.89 -41.49
C GLU A 57 17.27 -19.53 -40.00
N LEU A 58 18.48 -19.54 -39.44
CA LEU A 58 18.73 -19.17 -38.04
C LEU A 58 18.38 -17.71 -37.79
N ASP A 59 18.79 -16.80 -38.68
CA ASP A 59 18.47 -15.36 -38.59
C ASP A 59 16.96 -15.12 -38.67
N LYS A 60 16.25 -15.86 -39.53
CA LYS A 60 14.79 -15.81 -39.59
C LYS A 60 14.16 -16.29 -38.28
N LEU A 61 14.66 -17.39 -37.72
CA LEU A 61 14.19 -17.96 -36.45
C LEU A 61 14.43 -16.99 -35.27
N VAL A 62 15.62 -16.39 -35.18
CA VAL A 62 15.95 -15.39 -34.16
C VAL A 62 15.04 -14.18 -34.27
N ARG A 63 14.83 -13.64 -35.47
CA ARG A 63 13.89 -12.53 -35.70
C ARG A 63 12.45 -12.88 -35.32
N THR A 64 12.00 -14.11 -35.59
CA THR A 64 10.67 -14.56 -35.13
C THR A 64 10.60 -14.70 -33.61
N GLN A 65 11.67 -15.19 -32.97
CA GLN A 65 11.73 -15.33 -31.52
C GLN A 65 11.68 -13.96 -30.83
N GLU A 66 12.40 -12.96 -31.36
CA GLU A 66 12.36 -11.58 -30.86
C GLU A 66 10.97 -10.96 -31.01
N LYS A 67 10.34 -11.12 -32.19
CA LYS A 67 8.96 -10.66 -32.43
C LYS A 67 7.97 -11.30 -31.44
N LEU A 68 8.08 -12.62 -31.23
CA LEU A 68 7.22 -13.33 -30.27
C LEU A 68 7.48 -12.86 -28.83
N LYS A 69 8.74 -12.63 -28.44
CA LYS A 69 9.06 -12.08 -27.10
C LYS A 69 8.49 -10.68 -26.89
N VAL A 70 8.50 -9.83 -27.91
CA VAL A 70 7.87 -8.50 -27.84
C VAL A 70 6.35 -8.62 -27.75
N GLN A 71 5.74 -9.50 -28.54
CA GLN A 71 4.30 -9.76 -28.47
C GLN A 71 3.87 -10.32 -27.10
N ILE A 72 4.64 -11.25 -26.53
CA ILE A 72 4.39 -11.78 -25.20
C ILE A 72 4.45 -10.66 -24.15
N ARG A 73 5.47 -9.80 -24.19
CA ARG A 73 5.56 -8.65 -23.26
C ARG A 73 4.37 -7.69 -23.41
N ASN A 74 3.97 -7.36 -24.63
CA ASN A 74 2.82 -6.50 -24.87
C ASN A 74 1.51 -7.14 -24.41
N LEU A 75 1.35 -8.45 -24.59
CA LEU A 75 0.18 -9.19 -24.10
C LEU A 75 0.16 -9.27 -22.58
N GLN A 76 1.32 -9.45 -21.93
CA GLN A 76 1.44 -9.44 -20.47
C GLN A 76 1.10 -8.06 -19.88
N GLN A 77 1.55 -6.98 -20.51
CA GLN A 77 1.19 -5.62 -20.09
C GLN A 77 -0.32 -5.35 -20.26
N LYS A 78 -0.88 -5.70 -21.42
CA LYS A 78 -2.33 -5.57 -21.63
C LYS A 78 -3.14 -6.43 -20.67
N LEU A 79 -2.63 -7.62 -20.31
CA LEU A 79 -3.28 -8.47 -19.32
C LEU A 79 -3.25 -7.81 -17.94
N SER A 80 -2.14 -7.19 -17.52
CA SER A 80 -2.10 -6.50 -16.23
C SER A 80 -3.01 -5.28 -16.19
N GLU A 81 -3.07 -4.50 -17.27
CA GLU A 81 -3.99 -3.35 -17.39
C GLU A 81 -5.46 -3.81 -17.29
N VAL A 82 -5.82 -4.91 -17.96
CA VAL A 82 -7.18 -5.48 -17.88
C VAL A 82 -7.48 -6.11 -16.52
N GLU A 83 -6.50 -6.78 -15.89
CA GLU A 83 -6.63 -7.31 -14.53
C GLU A 83 -6.77 -6.18 -13.51
N GLU A 84 -6.04 -5.07 -13.67
CA GLU A 84 -6.19 -3.85 -12.86
C GLU A 84 -7.57 -3.21 -13.08
N ASP A 85 -8.05 -3.12 -14.31
CA ASP A 85 -9.38 -2.60 -14.61
C ASP A 85 -10.49 -3.50 -14.05
N GLU A 86 -10.37 -4.83 -14.15
CA GLU A 86 -11.29 -5.79 -13.54
C GLU A 86 -11.24 -5.69 -12.00
N TYR A 87 -10.05 -5.52 -11.43
CA TYR A 87 -9.86 -5.28 -10.00
C TYR A 87 -10.52 -3.97 -9.57
N VAL A 88 -10.29 -2.86 -10.26
CA VAL A 88 -10.94 -1.55 -10.00
C VAL A 88 -12.47 -1.66 -10.15
N GLN A 89 -12.97 -2.37 -11.15
CA GLN A 89 -14.40 -2.63 -11.32
C GLN A 89 -14.97 -3.56 -10.24
N SER A 90 -14.16 -4.45 -9.66
CA SER A 90 -14.57 -5.29 -8.53
C SER A 90 -14.76 -4.48 -7.24
N PHE A 91 -14.14 -3.30 -7.12
CA PHE A 91 -14.47 -2.30 -6.08
C PHE A 91 -15.80 -1.58 -6.33
N GLY A 92 -16.49 -1.82 -7.45
CA GLY A 92 -17.85 -1.34 -7.64
C GLY A 92 -18.71 -1.77 -6.46
N PHE A 93 -19.35 -0.81 -5.78
CA PHE A 93 -20.04 -1.01 -4.50
C PHE A 93 -20.86 -2.30 -4.48
N TYR A 94 -20.38 -3.29 -3.73
CA TYR A 94 -21.18 -4.46 -3.42
C TYR A 94 -22.43 -3.97 -2.68
N LYS A 95 -23.60 -4.22 -3.25
CA LYS A 95 -24.87 -3.91 -2.58
C LYS A 95 -25.06 -4.95 -1.49
N SER A 96 -24.80 -4.54 -0.25
CA SER A 96 -25.12 -5.32 0.95
C SER A 96 -26.52 -5.91 0.83
N LYS A 97 -26.58 -7.24 0.91
CA LYS A 97 -27.82 -8.03 0.90
C LYS A 97 -28.38 -8.15 2.31
N TYR A 98 -27.52 -8.14 3.33
CA TYR A 98 -27.91 -8.10 4.72
C TYR A 98 -27.32 -6.88 5.42
N ASN A 99 -28.19 -6.03 5.95
CA ASN A 99 -27.78 -4.84 6.69
C ASN A 99 -28.07 -5.04 8.18
N PHE A 100 -27.29 -5.91 8.85
CA PHE A 100 -27.46 -6.15 10.28
C PHE A 100 -26.58 -5.21 11.11
N ASP A 101 -27.09 -4.76 12.24
CA ASP A 101 -26.41 -3.77 13.08
C ASP A 101 -25.18 -4.29 13.83
N THR A 102 -25.01 -5.61 13.95
CA THR A 102 -24.01 -6.20 14.85
C THR A 102 -23.44 -7.49 14.28
N SER A 103 -22.13 -7.69 14.48
CA SER A 103 -21.43 -8.92 14.07
C SER A 103 -22.04 -10.20 14.68
N GLU A 104 -22.73 -10.12 15.82
CA GLU A 104 -23.47 -11.24 16.42
C GLU A 104 -24.71 -11.68 15.61
N LYS A 105 -25.46 -10.74 15.04
CA LYS A 105 -26.63 -11.04 14.19
C LYS A 105 -26.21 -11.79 12.93
N TYR A 106 -25.06 -11.43 12.35
CA TYR A 106 -24.46 -12.19 11.24
C TYR A 106 -24.12 -13.62 11.64
N LYS A 107 -23.55 -13.86 12.84
CA LYS A 107 -23.26 -15.23 13.34
C LYS A 107 -24.53 -16.07 13.51
N LEU A 108 -25.59 -15.47 14.05
CA LEU A 108 -26.89 -16.14 14.19
C LEU A 108 -27.45 -16.55 12.83
N GLN A 109 -27.41 -15.65 11.85
CA GLN A 109 -27.85 -15.97 10.50
C GLN A 109 -26.97 -17.04 9.84
N PHE A 110 -25.65 -17.01 10.09
CA PHE A 110 -24.72 -18.05 9.65
C PHE A 110 -25.12 -19.43 10.18
N ASN A 111 -25.46 -19.50 11.47
CA ASN A 111 -25.92 -20.73 12.11
C ASN A 111 -27.23 -21.22 11.49
N HIS A 112 -28.20 -20.33 11.28
CA HIS A 112 -29.46 -20.67 10.65
C HIS A 112 -29.29 -21.23 9.22
N ILE A 113 -28.41 -20.62 8.41
CA ILE A 113 -28.11 -21.14 7.06
C ILE A 113 -27.43 -22.51 7.14
N ARG A 114 -26.45 -22.68 8.03
CA ARG A 114 -25.78 -23.97 8.23
C ARG A 114 -26.74 -25.05 8.70
N GLU A 115 -27.71 -24.70 9.55
CA GLU A 115 -28.77 -25.63 9.97
C GLU A 115 -29.66 -26.04 8.80
N ARG A 116 -30.10 -25.09 7.97
CA ARG A 116 -30.85 -25.40 6.74
C ARG A 116 -30.08 -26.31 5.80
N GLN A 117 -28.79 -26.03 5.58
CA GLN A 117 -27.92 -26.91 4.78
C GLN A 117 -27.83 -28.32 5.39
N LYS A 118 -27.63 -28.44 6.71
CA LYS A 118 -27.61 -29.74 7.42
C LYS A 118 -28.93 -30.49 7.29
N VAL A 119 -30.07 -29.80 7.38
CA VAL A 119 -31.40 -30.40 7.21
C VAL A 119 -31.58 -30.92 5.79
N MET A 120 -31.15 -30.17 4.76
CA MET A 120 -31.23 -30.63 3.37
C MET A 120 -30.36 -31.87 3.10
N ILE A 121 -29.16 -31.93 3.69
CA ILE A 121 -28.30 -33.12 3.60
C ILE A 121 -28.96 -34.30 4.32
N LYS A 122 -29.49 -34.12 5.54
CA LYS A 122 -30.17 -35.19 6.29
C LYS A 122 -31.42 -35.71 5.58
N LYS A 123 -32.16 -34.84 4.90
CA LYS A 123 -33.36 -35.18 4.12
C LYS A 123 -33.05 -35.69 2.71
N ASN A 124 -31.78 -35.78 2.30
CA ASN A 124 -31.35 -36.12 0.94
C ASN A 124 -32.01 -35.25 -0.15
N THR A 125 -32.25 -33.97 0.15
CA THR A 125 -32.80 -32.99 -0.80
C THR A 125 -31.74 -32.04 -1.35
N ALA A 126 -30.53 -32.05 -0.79
CA ALA A 126 -29.42 -31.24 -1.27
C ALA A 126 -28.95 -31.66 -2.68
N ALA A 127 -28.93 -32.97 -2.95
CA ALA A 127 -28.69 -33.54 -4.27
C ALA A 127 -29.70 -34.66 -4.50
N ILE A 128 -30.25 -34.72 -5.71
CA ILE A 128 -31.33 -35.63 -6.08
C ILE A 128 -30.89 -36.50 -7.25
N CYS A 129 -31.35 -37.76 -7.27
CA CYS A 129 -31.24 -38.64 -8.42
C CYS A 129 -32.65 -38.90 -8.96
N HIS A 130 -32.85 -38.63 -10.25
CA HIS A 130 -34.17 -38.69 -10.89
C HIS A 130 -34.62 -40.10 -11.25
N VAL A 131 -33.69 -41.07 -11.29
CA VAL A 131 -33.96 -42.44 -11.72
C VAL A 131 -33.47 -43.44 -10.68
N PRO A 132 -34.31 -44.40 -10.24
CA PRO A 132 -33.85 -45.49 -9.39
C PRO A 132 -33.01 -46.47 -10.21
N TRP A 133 -31.76 -46.69 -9.78
CA TRP A 133 -30.83 -47.61 -10.44
C TRP A 133 -30.85 -49.00 -9.79
N GLU A 134 -30.62 -50.03 -10.60
CA GLU A 134 -30.36 -51.40 -10.14
C GLU A 134 -28.91 -51.76 -10.45
N VAL A 135 -28.22 -52.34 -9.47
CA VAL A 135 -26.84 -52.81 -9.62
C VAL A 135 -26.85 -54.31 -9.35
N GLU A 136 -26.38 -55.10 -10.32
CA GLU A 136 -26.38 -56.58 -10.25
C GLU A 136 -27.79 -57.16 -9.97
N GLY A 137 -28.84 -56.56 -10.55
CA GLY A 137 -30.24 -56.98 -10.34
C GLY A 137 -30.81 -56.67 -8.95
N SER A 138 -30.13 -55.86 -8.13
CA SER A 138 -30.61 -55.44 -6.81
C SER A 138 -30.84 -53.94 -6.72
N LYS A 139 -32.11 -53.54 -6.50
CA LYS A 139 -32.51 -52.16 -6.19
C LYS A 139 -31.78 -51.61 -4.96
N ARG A 140 -31.63 -52.42 -3.91
CA ARG A 140 -30.99 -52.02 -2.65
C ARG A 140 -29.49 -51.72 -2.84
N LYS A 141 -28.79 -52.46 -3.70
CA LYS A 141 -27.39 -52.16 -4.06
C LYS A 141 -27.28 -50.88 -4.88
N GLY A 142 -28.21 -50.65 -5.81
CA GLY A 142 -28.26 -49.42 -6.61
C GLY A 142 -28.60 -48.17 -5.78
N GLU A 143 -29.51 -48.26 -4.82
CA GLU A 143 -29.78 -47.19 -3.85
C GLU A 143 -28.55 -46.85 -3.01
N LYS A 144 -27.80 -47.85 -2.55
CA LYS A 144 -26.56 -47.63 -1.81
C LYS A 144 -25.51 -46.92 -2.67
N MET A 145 -25.29 -47.39 -3.90
CA MET A 145 -24.35 -46.77 -4.84
C MET A 145 -24.74 -45.32 -5.17
N THR A 146 -26.03 -45.06 -5.39
CA THR A 146 -26.56 -43.72 -5.64
C THR A 146 -26.32 -42.81 -4.44
N ASN A 147 -26.62 -43.26 -3.23
CA ASN A 147 -26.40 -42.48 -2.01
C ASN A 147 -24.92 -42.17 -1.78
N ASP A 148 -24.02 -43.12 -2.04
CA ASP A 148 -22.58 -42.90 -1.88
C ASP A 148 -22.04 -41.93 -2.96
N PHE A 149 -22.57 -42.00 -4.19
CA PHE A 149 -22.27 -41.02 -5.24
C PHE A 149 -22.76 -39.61 -4.90
N LEU A 150 -24.01 -39.47 -4.43
CA LEU A 150 -24.55 -38.17 -4.01
C LEU A 150 -23.75 -37.56 -2.85
N LYS A 151 -23.29 -38.37 -1.90
CA LYS A 151 -22.39 -37.92 -0.83
C LYS A 151 -21.04 -37.44 -1.38
N LEU A 152 -20.48 -38.14 -2.36
CA LEU A 152 -19.23 -37.72 -3.00
C LEU A 152 -19.41 -36.39 -3.74
N LEU A 153 -20.50 -36.25 -4.50
CA LEU A 153 -20.85 -35.03 -5.23
C LEU A 153 -21.00 -33.83 -4.27
N LEU A 154 -21.75 -34.02 -3.18
CA LEU A 154 -21.92 -32.99 -2.15
C LEU A 154 -20.61 -32.67 -1.43
N ARG A 155 -19.74 -33.65 -1.16
CA ARG A 155 -18.43 -33.41 -0.56
C ARG A 155 -17.53 -32.58 -1.49
N ALA A 156 -17.52 -32.88 -2.79
CA ALA A 156 -16.76 -32.13 -3.77
C ALA A 156 -17.25 -30.68 -3.86
N PHE A 157 -18.57 -30.48 -3.97
CA PHE A 157 -19.17 -29.15 -4.03
C PHE A 157 -18.94 -28.35 -2.75
N ASN A 158 -19.13 -28.98 -1.58
CA ASN A 158 -18.91 -28.32 -0.30
C ASN A 158 -17.45 -27.95 -0.08
N GLY A 159 -16.50 -28.80 -0.49
CA GLY A 159 -15.08 -28.48 -0.39
C GLY A 159 -14.73 -27.19 -1.16
N GLU A 160 -15.23 -27.04 -2.39
CA GLU A 160 -15.03 -25.83 -3.19
C GLU A 160 -15.72 -24.60 -2.59
N CYS A 161 -16.95 -24.75 -2.09
CA CYS A 161 -17.68 -23.66 -1.45
C CYS A 161 -17.02 -23.21 -0.15
N ASP A 162 -16.60 -24.16 0.70
CA ASP A 162 -15.98 -23.86 1.99
C ASP A 162 -14.62 -23.15 1.79
N VAL A 163 -13.85 -23.55 0.77
CA VAL A 163 -12.63 -22.83 0.37
C VAL A 163 -12.95 -21.43 -0.15
N ALA A 164 -14.01 -21.27 -0.94
CA ALA A 164 -14.44 -19.96 -1.41
C ALA A 164 -14.82 -19.05 -0.24
N VAL A 165 -15.67 -19.53 0.68
CA VAL A 165 -16.09 -18.84 1.91
C VAL A 165 -14.90 -18.47 2.80
N ALA A 166 -13.92 -19.38 2.97
CA ALA A 166 -12.73 -19.13 3.77
C ALA A 166 -11.80 -18.07 3.15
N LYS A 167 -11.78 -17.93 1.83
CA LYS A 167 -10.95 -16.97 1.07
C LYS A 167 -11.69 -15.70 0.69
N VAL A 168 -12.93 -15.51 1.17
CA VAL A 168 -13.66 -14.26 0.99
C VAL A 168 -12.83 -13.11 1.53
N ARG A 169 -12.80 -12.04 0.73
CA ARG A 169 -12.25 -10.73 1.04
C ARG A 169 -13.23 -9.68 0.51
N TYR A 170 -13.00 -8.42 0.88
CA TYR A 170 -13.86 -7.30 0.48
C TYR A 170 -13.94 -7.11 -1.05
N ASP A 171 -12.90 -7.52 -1.80
CA ASP A 171 -12.69 -7.26 -3.23
C ASP A 171 -13.13 -8.39 -4.17
N ASN A 172 -13.39 -9.59 -3.66
CA ASN A 172 -13.44 -10.82 -4.47
C ASN A 172 -14.76 -11.58 -4.43
N VAL A 173 -15.82 -11.01 -3.84
CA VAL A 173 -17.12 -11.70 -3.68
C VAL A 173 -17.70 -12.15 -5.01
N LYS A 174 -17.70 -11.28 -6.02
CA LYS A 174 -18.28 -11.54 -7.34
C LYS A 174 -17.51 -12.62 -8.11
N SER A 175 -16.18 -12.64 -7.99
CA SER A 175 -15.35 -13.67 -8.61
C SER A 175 -15.54 -15.03 -7.92
N LEU A 176 -15.68 -15.05 -6.58
CA LEU A 176 -16.00 -16.25 -5.82
C LEU A 176 -17.41 -16.78 -6.11
N GLU A 177 -18.40 -15.90 -6.25
CA GLU A 177 -19.76 -16.27 -6.70
C GLU A 177 -19.71 -16.95 -8.08
N THR A 178 -19.00 -16.35 -9.03
CA THR A 178 -18.84 -16.91 -10.37
C THR A 178 -18.17 -18.28 -10.33
N ARG A 179 -17.16 -18.46 -9.47
CA ARG A 179 -16.50 -19.74 -9.26
C ARG A 179 -17.46 -20.79 -8.69
N ILE A 180 -18.24 -20.46 -7.66
CA ILE A 180 -19.22 -21.39 -7.08
C ILE A 180 -20.25 -21.83 -8.15
N ASN A 181 -20.75 -20.89 -8.95
CA ASN A 181 -21.68 -21.19 -10.04
C ASN A 181 -21.05 -22.10 -11.10
N LYS A 182 -19.80 -21.83 -11.53
CA LYS A 182 -19.08 -22.68 -12.48
C LYS A 182 -18.83 -24.10 -11.93
N THR A 183 -18.46 -24.22 -10.65
CA THR A 183 -18.29 -25.53 -10.00
C THR A 183 -19.61 -26.30 -9.95
N PHE A 184 -20.72 -25.62 -9.64
CA PHE A 184 -22.05 -26.22 -9.65
C PHE A 184 -22.43 -26.75 -11.05
N GLU A 185 -22.23 -25.93 -12.10
CA GLU A 185 -22.48 -26.34 -13.48
C GLU A 185 -21.60 -27.52 -13.90
N ALA A 186 -20.30 -27.48 -13.59
CA ALA A 186 -19.36 -28.54 -13.93
C ALA A 186 -19.71 -29.87 -13.24
N LEU A 187 -20.04 -29.84 -11.94
CA LEU A 187 -20.41 -31.04 -11.19
C LEU A 187 -21.74 -31.63 -11.66
N ASN A 188 -22.73 -30.78 -11.97
CA ASN A 188 -24.01 -31.23 -12.53
C ASN A 188 -23.83 -31.85 -13.92
N LYS A 189 -22.95 -31.28 -14.76
CA LYS A 189 -22.61 -31.86 -16.06
C LYS A 189 -21.94 -33.24 -15.94
N LEU A 190 -21.04 -33.42 -14.96
CA LEU A 190 -20.39 -34.71 -14.71
C LEU A 190 -21.35 -35.76 -14.11
N SER A 191 -22.37 -35.32 -13.37
CA SER A 191 -23.35 -36.20 -12.73
C SER A 191 -24.60 -36.48 -13.58
N GLU A 192 -24.72 -35.83 -14.74
CA GLU A 192 -25.82 -36.01 -15.69
C GLU A 192 -25.96 -37.46 -16.17
N VAL A 193 -24.83 -38.15 -16.40
CA VAL A 193 -24.81 -39.57 -16.78
C VAL A 193 -25.50 -40.45 -15.73
N ASN A 194 -25.31 -40.10 -14.46
CA ASN A 194 -25.91 -40.79 -13.32
C ASN A 194 -27.30 -40.26 -12.98
N ARG A 195 -27.88 -39.38 -13.81
CA ARG A 195 -29.18 -38.71 -13.61
C ARG A 195 -29.29 -38.04 -12.24
N SER A 196 -28.17 -37.58 -11.71
CA SER A 196 -28.04 -36.96 -10.40
C SER A 196 -27.68 -35.50 -10.58
N GLU A 197 -28.22 -34.63 -9.72
CA GLU A 197 -27.91 -33.20 -9.74
C GLU A 197 -27.93 -32.61 -8.33
N ILE A 198 -27.14 -31.56 -8.13
CA ILE A 198 -27.23 -30.71 -6.94
C ILE A 198 -28.38 -29.74 -7.16
N THR A 199 -29.24 -29.57 -6.16
CA THR A 199 -30.40 -28.70 -6.26
C THR A 199 -30.01 -27.22 -6.26
N ARG A 200 -30.74 -26.39 -7.01
CA ARG A 200 -30.55 -24.93 -7.02
C ARG A 200 -30.82 -24.30 -5.66
N GLU A 201 -31.72 -24.87 -4.86
CA GLU A 201 -31.96 -24.43 -3.49
C GLU A 201 -30.71 -24.54 -2.62
N TYR A 202 -29.96 -25.64 -2.77
CA TYR A 202 -28.72 -25.85 -2.03
C TYR A 202 -27.61 -24.90 -2.49
N LEU A 203 -27.48 -24.66 -3.80
CA LEU A 203 -26.61 -23.63 -4.36
C LEU A 203 -26.91 -22.25 -3.77
N ASN A 204 -28.18 -21.86 -3.73
CA ASN A 204 -28.60 -20.57 -3.19
C ASN A 204 -28.23 -20.43 -1.71
N LEU A 205 -28.38 -21.48 -0.90
CA LEU A 205 -27.93 -21.45 0.50
C LEU A 205 -26.41 -21.28 0.63
N LYS A 206 -25.62 -21.86 -0.27
CA LYS A 206 -24.16 -21.69 -0.30
C LYS A 206 -23.74 -20.29 -0.76
N LEU A 207 -24.43 -19.72 -1.74
CA LEU A 207 -24.22 -18.32 -2.13
C LEU A 207 -24.61 -17.35 -1.00
N GLN A 208 -25.71 -17.61 -0.29
CA GLN A 208 -26.07 -16.82 0.89
C GLN A 208 -25.02 -16.89 2.01
N GLU A 209 -24.42 -18.08 2.23
CA GLU A 209 -23.29 -18.25 3.15
C GLU A 209 -22.07 -17.41 2.73
N LEU A 210 -21.75 -17.36 1.43
CA LEU A 210 -20.69 -16.52 0.87
C LEU A 210 -20.92 -15.03 1.13
N TYR A 211 -22.11 -14.53 0.82
CA TYR A 211 -22.45 -13.11 1.02
C TYR A 211 -22.44 -12.70 2.49
N LEU A 212 -22.96 -13.55 3.38
CA LEU A 212 -22.90 -13.29 4.82
C LEU A 212 -21.47 -13.30 5.34
N ALA A 213 -20.60 -14.18 4.81
CA ALA A 213 -19.20 -14.21 5.20
C ALA A 213 -18.48 -12.91 4.82
N HIS A 214 -18.77 -12.37 3.64
CA HIS A 214 -18.25 -11.08 3.18
C HIS A 214 -18.70 -9.93 4.08
N GLU A 215 -20.01 -9.76 4.26
CA GLU A 215 -20.57 -8.66 5.04
C GLU A 215 -20.17 -8.75 6.53
N PHE A 216 -20.01 -9.96 7.06
CA PHE A 216 -19.47 -10.17 8.40
C PHE A 216 -18.01 -9.71 8.51
N GLN A 217 -17.17 -9.99 7.50
CA GLN A 217 -15.79 -9.51 7.50
C GLN A 217 -15.71 -7.99 7.40
N GLU A 218 -16.54 -7.37 6.55
CA GLU A 218 -16.64 -5.91 6.44
C GLU A 218 -17.03 -5.30 7.79
N LYS A 219 -18.10 -5.80 8.44
CA LYS A 219 -18.48 -5.31 9.77
C LYS A 219 -17.43 -5.53 10.83
N LYS A 220 -16.75 -6.67 10.84
CA LYS A 220 -15.66 -6.93 11.78
C LYS A 220 -14.49 -5.95 11.57
N GLN A 221 -14.20 -5.58 10.33
CA GLN A 221 -13.19 -4.59 10.03
C GLN A 221 -13.62 -3.20 10.53
N GLU A 222 -14.86 -2.78 10.25
CA GLU A 222 -15.42 -1.52 10.75
C GLU A 222 -15.38 -1.44 12.29
N GLU A 223 -15.80 -2.50 13.00
CA GLU A 223 -15.75 -2.59 14.46
C GLU A 223 -14.31 -2.48 14.98
N ARG A 224 -13.33 -3.11 14.30
CA ARG A 224 -11.91 -3.04 14.69
C ARG A 224 -11.33 -1.64 14.48
N GLU A 225 -11.68 -0.99 13.37
CA GLU A 225 -11.27 0.40 13.10
C GLU A 225 -11.88 1.35 14.14
N GLU A 226 -13.14 1.12 14.52
CA GLU A 226 -13.80 1.89 15.58
C GLU A 226 -13.11 1.72 16.94
N GLN A 227 -12.80 0.48 17.34
CA GLN A 227 -12.08 0.22 18.59
C GLN A 227 -10.70 0.86 18.60
N ARG A 228 -9.95 0.80 17.48
CA ARG A 228 -8.65 1.47 17.37
C ARG A 228 -8.78 2.97 17.53
N ARG A 229 -9.79 3.58 16.93
CA ARG A 229 -10.07 5.01 17.05
C ARG A 229 -10.41 5.40 18.49
N ILE A 230 -11.31 4.67 19.15
CA ILE A 230 -11.67 4.93 20.55
C ILE A 230 -10.41 4.84 21.43
N GLN A 231 -9.56 3.83 21.21
CA GLN A 231 -8.31 3.70 21.96
C GLN A 231 -7.34 4.84 21.70
N GLU A 232 -7.22 5.32 20.46
CA GLU A 232 -6.38 6.45 20.11
C GLU A 232 -6.89 7.75 20.75
N GLN A 233 -8.20 8.00 20.64
CA GLN A 233 -8.86 9.13 21.31
C GLN A 233 -8.60 9.08 22.82
N MET A 234 -8.89 7.95 23.49
CA MET A 234 -8.66 7.79 24.92
C MET A 234 -7.19 8.06 25.32
N ARG A 235 -6.23 7.61 24.52
CA ARG A 235 -4.80 7.89 24.78
C ARG A 235 -4.48 9.38 24.64
N GLU A 236 -5.05 10.03 23.64
CA GLU A 236 -4.90 11.48 23.43
C GLU A 236 -5.54 12.28 24.57
N GLU A 237 -6.74 11.91 25.01
CA GLU A 237 -7.39 12.54 26.18
C GLU A 237 -6.55 12.37 27.44
N GLN A 238 -6.02 11.17 27.69
CA GLN A 238 -5.17 10.89 28.84
C GLN A 238 -3.87 11.68 28.81
N ARG A 239 -3.25 11.88 27.64
CA ARG A 239 -2.04 12.71 27.49
C ARG A 239 -2.35 14.18 27.78
N ALA A 240 -3.42 14.71 27.17
CA ALA A 240 -3.84 16.08 27.42
C ALA A 240 -4.12 16.33 28.91
N LEU A 241 -4.80 15.41 29.59
CA LEU A 241 -5.04 15.51 31.04
C LEU A 241 -3.74 15.53 31.86
N ARG A 242 -2.77 14.68 31.52
CA ARG A 242 -1.47 14.64 32.20
C ARG A 242 -0.65 15.91 31.96
N GLU A 243 -0.67 16.45 30.75
CA GLU A 243 0.00 17.72 30.43
C GLU A 243 -0.61 18.87 31.23
N ILE A 244 -1.94 18.92 31.33
CA ILE A 244 -2.67 19.91 32.13
C ILE A 244 -2.32 19.79 33.62
N GLU A 245 -2.28 18.57 34.15
CA GLU A 245 -1.92 18.33 35.56
C GLU A 245 -0.48 18.77 35.86
N LYS A 246 0.47 18.44 34.98
CA LYS A 246 1.86 18.88 35.11
C LYS A 246 1.99 20.40 35.06
N ALA A 247 1.34 21.05 34.08
CA ALA A 247 1.38 22.51 33.96
C ALA A 247 0.79 23.21 35.19
N LYS A 248 -0.26 22.62 35.78
CA LYS A 248 -0.84 23.12 37.04
C LYS A 248 0.15 22.99 38.20
N GLU A 249 0.80 21.83 38.35
CA GLU A 249 1.78 21.60 39.41
C GLU A 249 3.01 22.53 39.26
N GLU A 250 3.46 22.78 38.04
CA GLU A 250 4.55 23.71 37.74
C GLU A 250 4.18 25.16 38.07
N ALA A 251 2.98 25.61 37.71
CA ALA A 251 2.48 26.94 38.05
C ALA A 251 2.38 27.14 39.57
N GLU A 252 1.84 26.16 40.30
CA GLU A 252 1.76 26.18 41.77
C GLU A 252 3.16 26.26 42.42
N LYS A 253 4.14 25.51 41.87
CA LYS A 253 5.53 25.55 42.34
C LYS A 253 6.19 26.91 42.06
N GLU A 254 5.92 27.53 40.92
CA GLU A 254 6.46 28.84 40.57
C GLU A 254 5.90 29.93 41.50
N VAL A 255 4.60 29.91 41.79
CA VAL A 255 3.97 30.82 42.75
C VAL A 255 4.60 30.67 44.13
N LYS A 256 4.74 29.45 44.65
CA LYS A 256 5.40 29.19 45.94
C LYS A 256 6.85 29.67 45.98
N ARG A 257 7.61 29.45 44.90
CA ARG A 257 9.01 29.91 44.81
C ARG A 257 9.12 31.43 44.82
N ARG A 258 8.24 32.13 44.08
CA ARG A 258 8.17 33.59 44.05
C ARG A 258 7.73 34.16 45.39
N GLU A 259 6.79 33.52 46.09
CA GLU A 259 6.36 33.90 47.45
C GLU A 259 7.52 33.82 48.45
N GLN A 260 8.29 32.73 48.42
CA GLN A 260 9.46 32.55 49.27
C GLN A 260 10.55 33.59 48.99
N ALA A 261 10.85 33.86 47.71
CA ALA A 261 11.82 34.89 47.32
C ALA A 261 11.39 36.29 47.77
N LEU A 262 10.10 36.60 47.68
CA LEU A 262 9.54 37.86 48.18
C LEU A 262 9.67 37.97 49.71
N GLN A 263 9.45 36.87 50.44
CA GLN A 263 9.59 36.85 51.89
C GLN A 263 11.04 37.07 52.33
N GLN A 264 12.01 36.43 51.66
CA GLN A 264 13.44 36.64 51.91
C GLN A 264 13.86 38.09 51.63
N ALA A 265 13.47 38.63 50.48
CA ALA A 265 13.77 40.02 50.13
C ALA A 265 13.19 41.03 51.15
N ARG A 266 11.99 40.76 51.70
CA ARG A 266 11.40 41.59 52.77
C ARG A 266 12.21 41.55 54.06
N GLN A 267 12.72 40.38 54.45
CA GLN A 267 13.57 40.23 55.65
C GLN A 267 14.91 40.95 55.49
N GLU A 268 15.51 40.90 54.30
CA GLU A 268 16.77 41.61 53.99
C GLU A 268 16.61 43.14 54.02
N VAL A 269 15.46 43.68 53.59
CA VAL A 269 15.15 45.12 53.70
C VAL A 269 15.06 45.59 55.14
N GLU A 270 14.56 44.75 56.04
CA GLU A 270 14.43 45.07 57.46
C GLU A 270 15.80 45.22 58.15
N GLN A 271 16.86 44.62 57.58
CA GLN A 271 18.23 44.66 58.09
C GLN A 271 19.13 45.68 57.36
N ALA A 272 18.69 46.26 56.24
CA ALA A 272 19.51 47.14 55.38
C ALA A 272 19.30 48.64 55.66
N VAL A 273 20.36 49.45 55.57
CA VAL A 273 20.33 50.91 55.82
C VAL A 273 20.82 51.70 54.58
N GLY A 274 20.15 52.82 54.27
CA GLY A 274 20.59 53.78 53.24
C GLY A 274 20.37 53.31 51.79
N LYS A 275 21.34 53.57 50.89
CA LYS A 275 21.23 53.28 49.44
C LYS A 275 21.02 51.80 49.09
N GLN A 276 21.35 50.87 49.98
CA GLN A 276 21.04 49.44 49.80
C GLN A 276 19.56 49.16 49.97
N LYS A 277 18.87 49.90 50.85
CA LYS A 277 17.43 49.78 51.09
C LYS A 277 16.63 50.15 49.84
N GLU A 278 17.00 51.25 49.18
CA GLU A 278 16.36 51.72 47.93
C GLU A 278 16.47 50.69 46.79
N LYS A 279 17.64 50.03 46.63
CA LYS A 279 17.84 48.97 45.63
C LYS A 279 17.03 47.71 45.94
N LEU A 280 16.92 47.35 47.22
CA LEU A 280 16.14 46.20 47.66
C LEU A 280 14.63 46.46 47.57
N GLU A 281 14.17 47.68 47.85
CA GLU A 281 12.77 48.11 47.67
C GLU A 281 12.36 48.04 46.20
N PHE A 282 13.22 48.47 45.27
CA PHE A 282 13.00 48.30 43.84
C PHE A 282 12.89 46.83 43.43
N LYS A 283 13.76 45.97 43.99
CA LYS A 283 13.73 44.52 43.74
C LYS A 283 12.47 43.86 44.31
N ILE A 284 11.98 44.29 45.47
CA ILE A 284 10.69 43.86 46.02
C ILE A 284 9.54 44.23 45.09
N GLN A 285 9.52 45.44 44.53
CA GLN A 285 8.48 45.83 43.56
C GLN A 285 8.51 44.96 42.31
N GLN A 286 9.69 44.67 41.76
CA GLN A 286 9.82 43.74 40.63
C GLN A 286 9.33 42.34 40.99
N LEU A 287 9.69 41.81 42.16
CA LEU A 287 9.24 40.51 42.64
C LEU A 287 7.73 40.45 42.87
N MET A 288 7.12 41.53 43.38
CA MET A 288 5.67 41.64 43.52
C MET A 288 4.96 41.62 42.16
N GLN A 289 5.48 42.36 41.18
CA GLN A 289 4.92 42.36 39.82
C GLN A 289 5.02 40.98 39.17
N GLN A 290 6.18 40.32 39.30
CA GLN A 290 6.39 38.95 38.82
C GLN A 290 5.52 37.91 39.55
N LEU A 291 5.16 38.16 40.80
CA LEU A 291 4.28 37.28 41.59
C LEU A 291 2.82 37.43 41.17
N GLU A 292 2.36 38.65 40.93
CA GLU A 292 1.02 38.90 40.35
C GLU A 292 0.90 38.28 38.96
N GLU A 293 1.95 38.38 38.13
CA GLU A 293 1.98 37.73 36.82
C GLU A 293 1.94 36.19 36.94
N ALA A 294 2.69 35.61 37.89
CA ALA A 294 2.66 34.17 38.15
C ALA A 294 1.28 33.69 38.64
N ARG A 295 0.62 34.44 39.53
CA ARG A 295 -0.75 34.13 39.99
C ARG A 295 -1.77 34.25 38.87
N ALA A 296 -1.64 35.27 38.01
CA ALA A 296 -2.48 35.40 36.83
C ALA A 296 -2.28 34.24 35.84
N ASN A 297 -1.05 33.72 35.72
CA ASN A 297 -0.74 32.52 34.90
C ASN A 297 -1.36 31.26 35.50
N GLU A 298 -1.22 31.05 36.81
CA GLU A 298 -1.82 29.93 37.54
C GLU A 298 -3.35 29.94 37.38
N GLN A 299 -4.00 31.09 37.58
CA GLN A 299 -5.45 31.21 37.43
C GLN A 299 -5.91 30.92 36.00
N ARG A 300 -5.16 31.37 34.99
CA ARG A 300 -5.42 31.04 33.58
C ARG A 300 -5.24 29.54 33.30
N ALA A 301 -4.22 28.91 33.87
CA ALA A 301 -3.98 27.48 33.73
C ALA A 301 -5.12 26.66 34.36
N ILE A 302 -5.59 27.03 35.56
CA ILE A 302 -6.72 26.39 36.25
C ILE A 302 -8.02 26.57 35.45
N SER A 303 -8.29 27.77 34.95
CA SER A 303 -9.48 28.04 34.14
C SER A 303 -9.50 27.19 32.86
N ARG A 304 -8.36 27.09 32.16
CA ARG A 304 -8.22 26.21 30.98
C ARG A 304 -8.40 24.74 31.33
N ALA A 305 -7.85 24.30 32.47
CA ALA A 305 -8.00 22.93 32.94
C ALA A 305 -9.46 22.56 33.27
N GLN A 306 -10.26 23.52 33.74
CA GLN A 306 -11.67 23.31 34.07
C GLN A 306 -12.58 23.27 32.82
N MET A 307 -12.15 23.88 31.71
CA MET A 307 -12.90 23.86 30.45
C MET A 307 -12.64 22.57 29.65
N THR A 308 -13.35 21.50 30.03
CA THR A 308 -13.21 20.14 29.46
C THR A 308 -13.52 20.01 27.96
N LYS A 309 -14.18 21.02 27.37
CA LYS A 309 -14.55 21.07 25.94
C LYS A 309 -13.66 21.96 25.08
N SER A 310 -12.82 22.79 25.71
CA SER A 310 -11.97 23.75 24.99
C SER A 310 -10.76 23.05 24.36
N GLY A 311 -10.30 23.57 23.22
CA GLY A 311 -9.19 23.01 22.48
C GLY A 311 -8.86 23.81 21.23
N HIS A 312 -8.04 23.23 20.37
CA HIS A 312 -7.59 23.85 19.12
C HIS A 312 -7.98 22.98 17.93
N ILE A 313 -8.43 23.62 16.86
CA ILE A 313 -8.63 23.00 15.55
C ILE A 313 -7.40 23.30 14.72
N TYR A 314 -6.80 22.28 14.15
CA TYR A 314 -5.65 22.43 13.25
C TYR A 314 -6.05 22.11 11.82
N VAL A 315 -5.50 22.88 10.89
CA VAL A 315 -5.59 22.62 9.45
C VAL A 315 -4.17 22.41 8.96
N VAL A 316 -3.88 21.22 8.46
CA VAL A 316 -2.53 20.82 8.05
C VAL A 316 -2.54 20.17 6.67
N SER A 317 -1.46 20.32 5.91
CA SER A 317 -1.31 19.68 4.60
C SER A 317 0.00 18.92 4.51
N ASN A 318 0.08 17.97 3.58
CA ASN A 318 1.30 17.25 3.27
C ASN A 318 1.33 17.01 1.77
N ILE A 319 1.93 17.99 1.07
CA ILE A 319 1.94 18.05 -0.39
C ILE A 319 2.68 16.85 -0.97
N GLY A 320 3.78 16.43 -0.35
CA GLY A 320 4.59 15.31 -0.84
C GLY A 320 3.87 13.96 -0.80
N SER A 321 2.94 13.78 0.14
CA SER A 321 2.20 12.51 0.31
C SER A 321 0.82 12.51 -0.33
N PHE A 322 0.10 13.63 -0.27
CA PHE A 322 -1.32 13.70 -0.68
C PHE A 322 -1.59 14.65 -1.86
N GLY A 323 -0.60 15.43 -2.28
CA GLY A 323 -0.73 16.43 -3.34
C GLY A 323 -1.28 17.78 -2.87
N TYR A 324 -1.51 18.66 -3.83
CA TYR A 324 -2.04 20.01 -3.58
C TYR A 324 -3.54 19.99 -3.22
N ASP A 325 -3.97 21.04 -2.51
CA ASP A 325 -5.36 21.25 -2.07
C ASP A 325 -5.97 20.09 -1.26
N VAL A 326 -5.13 19.29 -0.61
CA VAL A 326 -5.55 18.23 0.30
C VAL A 326 -5.15 18.61 1.73
N TYR A 327 -6.16 18.81 2.57
CA TYR A 327 -5.99 19.25 3.94
C TYR A 327 -6.56 18.22 4.92
N LYS A 328 -5.80 17.93 5.98
CA LYS A 328 -6.32 17.26 7.17
C LYS A 328 -6.82 18.31 8.14
N ILE A 329 -8.04 18.10 8.63
CA ILE A 329 -8.67 18.98 9.60
C ILE A 329 -9.06 18.15 10.82
N GLY A 330 -8.51 18.47 11.97
CA GLY A 330 -8.82 17.78 13.22
C GLY A 330 -8.73 18.72 14.41
N MET A 331 -9.01 18.18 15.60
CA MET A 331 -8.92 18.92 16.85
C MET A 331 -7.94 18.28 17.83
N THR A 332 -7.41 19.10 18.75
CA THR A 332 -6.54 18.67 19.84
C THR A 332 -6.89 19.45 21.10
N ARG A 333 -6.79 18.79 22.25
CA ARG A 333 -6.92 19.43 23.57
C ARG A 333 -5.60 19.57 24.30
N ARG A 334 -4.48 19.34 23.60
CA ARG A 334 -3.15 19.55 24.15
C ARG A 334 -2.90 21.02 24.45
N LEU A 335 -2.00 21.25 25.40
CA LEU A 335 -1.52 22.58 25.75
C LEU A 335 -0.73 23.22 24.59
N ASP A 336 0.12 22.43 23.92
CA ASP A 336 0.79 22.81 22.67
C ASP A 336 0.20 22.04 21.46
N PRO A 337 -0.60 22.70 20.60
CA PRO A 337 -1.15 22.08 19.40
C PRO A 337 -0.08 21.61 18.40
N ASN A 338 1.09 22.26 18.36
CA ASN A 338 2.16 21.91 17.41
C ASN A 338 2.79 20.55 17.71
N GLU A 339 2.80 20.12 18.98
CA GLU A 339 3.24 18.78 19.35
C GLU A 339 2.36 17.69 18.71
N ARG A 340 1.04 17.89 18.67
CA ARG A 340 0.13 16.96 17.99
C ARG A 340 0.42 16.89 16.49
N VAL A 341 0.68 18.02 15.85
CA VAL A 341 1.05 18.06 14.42
C VAL A 341 2.35 17.30 14.17
N ARG A 342 3.36 17.46 15.03
CA ARG A 342 4.64 16.73 14.92
C ARG A 342 4.46 15.23 15.10
N GLU A 343 3.60 14.79 16.02
CA GLU A 343 3.28 13.36 16.18
C GLU A 343 2.58 12.79 14.95
N LEU A 344 1.65 13.54 14.36
CA LEU A 344 0.98 13.14 13.11
C LEU A 344 1.97 13.03 11.94
N SER A 345 3.00 13.86 11.96
CA SER A 345 4.11 13.92 10.99
C SER A 345 5.17 12.83 11.19
N GLY A 346 5.03 11.97 12.21
CA GLY A 346 5.97 10.90 12.51
C GLY A 346 5.91 9.75 11.50
N ALA A 347 6.10 8.52 11.97
CA ALA A 347 6.29 7.32 11.12
C ALA A 347 5.12 6.93 10.18
N ALA A 348 4.01 7.69 10.15
CA ALA A 348 2.83 7.40 9.34
C ALA A 348 2.91 7.95 7.91
N VAL A 349 3.75 8.96 7.65
CA VAL A 349 3.85 9.65 6.35
C VAL A 349 5.31 9.94 5.98
N PRO A 350 5.68 9.95 4.69
CA PRO A 350 7.06 10.14 4.25
C PRO A 350 7.59 11.58 4.42
N PHE A 351 6.70 12.58 4.45
CA PHE A 351 7.05 13.99 4.65
C PHE A 351 6.29 14.56 5.86
N PRO A 352 6.82 15.58 6.55
CA PRO A 352 6.10 16.23 7.64
C PRO A 352 4.88 17.02 7.15
N PHE A 353 3.95 17.29 8.05
CA PHE A 353 2.81 18.16 7.77
C PHE A 353 3.17 19.64 7.92
N ASP A 354 2.73 20.46 6.98
CA ASP A 354 2.75 21.92 7.05
C ASP A 354 1.50 22.42 7.78
N VAL A 355 1.67 23.38 8.70
CA VAL A 355 0.56 23.99 9.44
C VAL A 355 0.02 25.20 8.68
N HIS A 356 -1.27 25.17 8.38
CA HIS A 356 -1.97 26.29 7.74
C HIS A 356 -2.75 27.15 8.71
N ALA A 357 -3.34 26.55 9.75
CA ALA A 357 -4.05 27.28 10.79
C ALA A 357 -4.12 26.48 12.09
N ILE A 358 -4.07 27.19 13.22
CA ILE A 358 -4.37 26.67 14.57
C ILE A 358 -5.39 27.64 15.16
N ILE A 359 -6.60 27.15 15.41
CA ILE A 359 -7.74 27.99 15.80
C ILE A 359 -8.23 27.53 17.17
N PHE A 360 -8.21 28.42 18.15
CA PHE A 360 -8.79 28.13 19.46
C PHE A 360 -10.33 28.08 19.38
N SER A 361 -10.93 27.12 20.08
CA SER A 361 -12.38 26.94 20.20
C SER A 361 -12.74 26.58 21.64
N GLU A 362 -13.74 27.26 22.20
CA GLU A 362 -14.31 26.92 23.51
C GLU A 362 -14.98 25.54 23.52
N ASN A 363 -15.47 25.10 22.34
CA ASN A 363 -15.99 23.75 22.10
C ASN A 363 -15.37 23.18 20.83
N ALA A 364 -14.14 22.68 20.92
CA ALA A 364 -13.42 22.15 19.77
C ALA A 364 -14.13 20.95 19.09
N PRO A 365 -14.71 19.98 19.83
CA PRO A 365 -15.43 18.85 19.22
C PRO A 365 -16.66 19.27 18.40
N GLU A 366 -17.43 20.26 18.85
CA GLU A 366 -18.61 20.71 18.10
C GLU A 366 -18.23 21.43 16.80
N THR A 367 -17.26 22.34 16.89
CA THR A 367 -16.79 23.11 15.74
C THR A 367 -16.16 22.20 14.67
N GLU A 368 -15.38 21.19 15.09
CA GLU A 368 -14.77 20.21 14.18
C GLU A 368 -15.83 19.34 13.47
N ASN A 369 -16.80 18.79 14.22
CA ASN A 369 -17.91 18.03 13.62
C ASN A 369 -18.71 18.86 12.61
N LEU A 370 -19.01 20.12 12.92
CA LEU A 370 -19.71 21.01 11.99
C LEU A 370 -18.89 21.25 10.72
N LEU A 371 -17.58 21.44 10.85
CA LEU A 371 -16.68 21.66 9.71
C LEU A 371 -16.60 20.41 8.83
N HIS A 372 -16.49 19.22 9.41
CA HIS A 372 -16.53 17.96 8.66
C HIS A 372 -17.87 17.75 7.95
N GLN A 373 -18.99 18.12 8.56
CA GLN A 373 -20.31 18.06 7.92
C GLN A 373 -20.40 19.01 6.70
N TYR A 374 -19.89 20.24 6.83
CA TYR A 374 -19.85 21.20 5.71
C TYR A 374 -18.97 20.72 4.55
N LEU A 375 -17.88 20.00 4.86
CA LEU A 375 -16.91 19.54 3.87
C LEU A 375 -17.09 18.08 3.45
N ARG A 376 -18.18 17.42 3.88
CA ARG A 376 -18.42 15.99 3.63
C ARG A 376 -18.32 15.61 2.16
N ASP A 377 -18.91 16.40 1.26
CA ASP A 377 -18.90 16.12 -0.18
C ASP A 377 -17.50 16.21 -0.81
N LYS A 378 -16.59 16.89 -0.12
CA LYS A 378 -15.21 17.14 -0.50
C LYS A 378 -14.22 16.21 0.21
N SER A 379 -14.71 15.23 0.99
CA SER A 379 -13.83 14.25 1.61
C SER A 379 -13.06 13.45 0.56
N VAL A 380 -11.78 13.20 0.81
CA VAL A 380 -10.93 12.38 -0.06
C VAL A 380 -11.39 10.92 0.03
N ASN A 381 -11.69 10.44 1.24
CA ASN A 381 -12.25 9.12 1.46
C ASN A 381 -13.77 9.20 1.66
N LYS A 382 -14.53 8.81 0.62
CA LYS A 382 -16.00 8.80 0.64
C LYS A 382 -16.60 7.56 1.29
N VAL A 383 -15.80 6.54 1.55
CA VAL A 383 -16.24 5.29 2.16
C VAL A 383 -16.05 5.35 3.68
N ASN A 384 -14.91 5.87 4.12
CA ASN A 384 -14.59 6.06 5.54
C ASN A 384 -14.49 7.56 5.85
N GLU A 385 -15.64 8.15 6.19
CA GLU A 385 -15.75 9.59 6.54
C GLU A 385 -14.96 9.96 7.81
N ARG A 386 -14.52 8.98 8.61
CA ARG A 386 -13.67 9.22 9.78
C ARG A 386 -12.22 9.52 9.40
N LYS A 387 -11.86 9.39 8.11
CA LYS A 387 -10.58 9.85 7.58
C LYS A 387 -10.74 11.30 7.14
N GLU A 388 -10.31 12.19 8.01
CA GLU A 388 -10.59 13.64 7.99
C GLU A 388 -9.70 14.41 6.99
N PHE A 389 -9.52 13.87 5.79
CA PHE A 389 -8.81 14.52 4.69
C PHE A 389 -9.81 15.03 3.66
N PHE A 390 -9.65 16.29 3.26
CA PHE A 390 -10.58 17.00 2.38
C PHE A 390 -9.84 17.61 1.20
N ARG A 391 -10.40 17.50 0.00
CA ARG A 391 -9.90 18.15 -1.20
C ARG A 391 -10.65 19.47 -1.43
N VAL A 392 -10.09 20.56 -0.91
CA VAL A 392 -10.74 21.87 -0.77
C VAL A 392 -9.71 22.98 -0.80
N SER A 393 -10.11 24.21 -1.09
CA SER A 393 -9.20 25.36 -0.96
C SER A 393 -9.19 25.91 0.47
N LEU A 394 -8.11 26.58 0.87
CA LEU A 394 -8.03 27.27 2.17
C LEU A 394 -9.12 28.35 2.31
N ASP A 395 -9.47 29.03 1.21
CA ASP A 395 -10.52 30.06 1.23
C ASP A 395 -11.91 29.43 1.49
N GLU A 396 -12.17 28.21 1.00
CA GLU A 396 -13.39 27.45 1.33
C GLU A 396 -13.42 27.05 2.81
N ILE A 397 -12.29 26.57 3.36
CA ILE A 397 -12.16 26.22 4.79
C ILE A 397 -12.38 27.46 5.66
N ALA A 398 -11.75 28.59 5.33
CA ALA A 398 -11.92 29.85 6.05
C ALA A 398 -13.39 30.32 6.01
N SER A 399 -14.03 30.25 4.85
CA SER A 399 -15.44 30.60 4.68
C SER A 399 -16.38 29.71 5.50
N ALA A 400 -16.07 28.41 5.60
CA ALA A 400 -16.84 27.47 6.42
C ALA A 400 -16.68 27.78 7.92
N LEU A 401 -15.45 28.05 8.37
CA LEU A 401 -15.17 28.44 9.75
C LEU A 401 -15.83 29.77 10.12
N GLU A 402 -15.85 30.77 9.24
CA GLU A 402 -16.56 32.03 9.52
C GLU A 402 -18.06 31.81 9.74
N LYS A 403 -18.69 30.91 8.96
CA LYS A 403 -20.10 30.57 9.12
C LYS A 403 -20.35 29.84 10.43
N ILE A 404 -19.45 28.94 10.82
CA ILE A 404 -19.54 28.21 12.09
C ILE A 404 -19.35 29.18 13.27
N ALA A 405 -18.33 30.04 13.23
CA ALA A 405 -18.07 31.06 14.26
C ALA A 405 -19.29 31.97 14.50
N LYS A 406 -20.00 32.38 13.43
CA LYS A 406 -21.25 33.15 13.54
C LYS A 406 -22.39 32.36 14.20
N LYS A 407 -22.42 31.04 14.04
CA LYS A 407 -23.50 30.17 14.52
C LYS A 407 -23.31 29.74 15.97
N THR A 408 -22.10 29.34 16.35
CA THR A 408 -21.80 28.78 17.68
C THR A 408 -21.22 29.80 18.66
N GLN A 409 -20.69 30.93 18.19
CA GLN A 409 -19.94 31.92 18.99
C GLN A 409 -18.74 31.34 19.77
N SER A 410 -18.40 30.07 19.58
CA SER A 410 -17.32 29.36 20.28
C SER A 410 -15.93 29.65 19.73
N VAL A 411 -15.85 30.38 18.61
CA VAL A 411 -14.60 30.74 17.93
C VAL A 411 -14.58 32.25 17.73
N ASN A 412 -13.51 32.89 18.16
CA ASN A 412 -13.30 34.32 17.94
C ASN A 412 -12.85 34.55 16.50
N LYS A 413 -13.63 35.32 15.73
CA LYS A 413 -13.33 35.61 14.32
C LYS A 413 -11.96 36.28 14.14
N ALA A 414 -11.54 37.10 15.12
CA ALA A 414 -10.29 37.85 15.06
C ALA A 414 -9.02 36.99 15.19
N GLU A 415 -9.14 35.74 15.65
CA GLU A 415 -8.01 34.84 15.92
C GLU A 415 -7.79 33.82 14.79
N ILE A 416 -8.52 33.95 13.68
CA ILE A 416 -8.41 33.03 12.54
C ILE A 416 -7.34 33.55 11.58
N GLU A 417 -6.11 33.06 11.73
CA GLU A 417 -5.00 33.32 10.81
C GLU A 417 -4.68 32.08 9.96
N PHE A 418 -4.54 32.29 8.64
CA PHE A 418 -4.21 31.23 7.69
C PHE A 418 -2.88 31.52 6.98
N THR A 419 -1.94 30.60 7.11
CA THR A 419 -0.73 30.55 6.29
C THR A 419 -1.09 29.94 4.93
N LYS A 420 -1.14 30.76 3.88
CA LYS A 420 -1.57 30.31 2.55
C LYS A 420 -0.53 29.44 1.83
N ILE A 421 0.75 29.63 2.14
CA ILE A 421 1.87 28.96 1.47
C ILE A 421 2.38 27.83 2.37
N ALA A 422 2.28 26.60 1.90
CA ALA A 422 2.95 25.47 2.53
C ALA A 422 4.47 25.56 2.29
N GLU A 423 5.28 25.29 3.31
CA GLU A 423 6.74 25.30 3.19
C GLU A 423 7.25 24.05 2.49
N ALA A 424 6.71 22.88 2.84
CA ALA A 424 7.00 21.59 2.21
C ALA A 424 8.51 21.38 1.96
N GLU A 425 9.33 21.73 2.95
CA GLU A 425 10.79 21.88 2.79
C GLU A 425 11.43 20.60 2.26
N GLN A 426 11.18 19.47 2.92
CA GLN A 426 11.75 18.17 2.53
C GLN A 426 11.30 17.75 1.13
N TYR A 427 10.03 17.94 0.79
CA TYR A 427 9.49 17.60 -0.54
C TYR A 427 10.14 18.45 -1.64
N ARG A 428 10.29 19.76 -1.42
CA ARG A 428 10.95 20.66 -2.38
C ARG A 428 12.43 20.31 -2.54
N LYS A 429 13.12 19.96 -1.45
CA LYS A 429 14.50 19.45 -1.51
C LYS A 429 14.59 18.14 -2.31
N THR A 430 13.65 17.20 -2.14
CA THR A 430 13.60 15.97 -2.95
C THR A 430 13.42 16.28 -4.43
N LEU A 431 12.49 17.18 -4.79
CA LEU A 431 12.30 17.60 -6.18
C LEU A 431 13.54 18.28 -6.78
N ALA A 432 14.27 19.07 -5.98
CA ALA A 432 15.52 19.70 -6.40
C ALA A 432 16.60 18.64 -6.71
N ILE A 433 16.74 17.63 -5.84
CA ILE A 433 17.66 16.50 -6.06
C ILE A 433 17.30 15.73 -7.33
N GLU A 434 16.01 15.43 -7.55
CA GLU A 434 15.54 14.75 -8.77
C GLU A 434 15.82 15.55 -10.05
N ARG A 435 15.87 16.89 -9.95
CA ARG A 435 16.25 17.80 -11.05
C ARG A 435 17.76 17.92 -11.25
N GLY A 436 18.56 17.24 -10.44
CA GLY A 436 20.02 17.20 -10.55
C GLY A 436 20.75 18.27 -9.74
N GLU A 437 20.06 18.95 -8.80
CA GLU A 437 20.71 19.86 -7.85
C GLU A 437 21.40 19.06 -6.75
N THR A 438 22.71 19.22 -6.58
CA THR A 438 23.47 18.54 -5.52
C THR A 438 23.20 19.19 -4.17
N GLN A 439 22.75 18.41 -3.19
CA GLN A 439 22.77 18.86 -1.80
C GLN A 439 24.22 19.12 -1.36
N PRO A 440 24.51 20.24 -0.66
CA PRO A 440 25.77 20.35 0.06
C PRO A 440 25.84 19.19 1.06
N SER A 441 26.95 18.45 1.06
CA SER A 441 27.17 17.34 1.99
C SER A 441 26.91 17.83 3.42
N GLU A 442 26.04 17.13 4.16
CA GLU A 442 25.91 17.36 5.60
C GLU A 442 27.32 17.35 6.20
N SER A 443 27.73 18.47 6.81
CA SER A 443 28.98 18.48 7.55
C SER A 443 28.83 17.49 8.69
N THR A 444 29.52 16.35 8.60
CA THR A 444 29.81 15.49 9.75
C THR A 444 30.75 16.25 10.68
N TYR A 445 30.24 17.29 11.33
CA TYR A 445 30.87 17.90 12.48
C TYR A 445 30.34 17.15 13.70
N THR A 446 31.04 16.06 14.05
CA THR A 446 31.01 15.51 15.40
C THR A 446 31.92 16.39 16.26
N PRO A 447 31.40 17.11 17.27
CA PRO A 447 32.25 17.80 18.22
C PRO A 447 33.08 16.75 18.97
N SER A 448 34.39 16.77 18.77
CA SER A 448 35.35 16.02 19.60
C SER A 448 35.38 16.68 20.98
N TRP A 449 34.87 16.01 21.99
CA TRP A 449 34.90 16.45 23.40
C TRP A 449 35.88 15.62 24.23
N ASP A 450 36.95 15.10 23.63
CA ASP A 450 38.01 14.41 24.35
C ASP A 450 39.36 14.79 23.73
N GLU A 451 40.35 14.97 24.61
CA GLU A 451 41.77 15.31 24.38
C GLU A 451 42.12 16.80 24.37
N ASP A 452 42.05 17.44 25.55
CA ASP A 452 42.99 18.50 25.98
C ASP A 452 42.92 18.67 27.52
N GLU A 453 43.02 17.57 28.27
CA GLU A 453 43.37 17.57 29.69
C GLU A 453 44.20 16.33 30.01
N GLU A 454 45.50 16.37 29.73
CA GLU A 454 46.53 15.76 30.58
C GLU A 454 47.94 16.16 30.07
N GLU A 455 48.82 16.47 31.03
CA GLU A 455 50.28 16.68 30.91
C GLU A 455 50.81 18.10 30.60
N GLN A 456 50.64 19.00 31.58
CA GLN A 456 51.72 19.94 31.96
C GLN A 456 51.88 20.00 33.48
N GLU A 457 52.40 18.94 34.08
CA GLU A 457 53.13 18.98 35.34
C GLU A 457 54.31 18.01 35.25
N GLU A 458 55.43 18.50 34.71
CA GLU A 458 56.80 18.10 35.09
C GLU A 458 57.79 19.00 34.33
N ASP A 459 58.33 19.99 35.03
CA ASP A 459 59.74 20.44 35.01
C ASP A 459 59.90 21.96 35.27
N GLU A 460 60.69 22.22 36.33
CA GLU A 460 61.28 23.48 36.86
C GLU A 460 60.54 24.28 37.95
#